data_AF-A0A8T0Q4H6-F1
#
_entry.id   AF-A0A8T0Q4H6-F1
#
_cell.length_a   1.000
_cell.length_b   1.000
_cell.length_c   1.000
_cell.angle_alpha   90.00
_cell.angle_beta   90.00
_cell.angle_gamma   90.00
#
_symmetry.space_group_name_H-M   'P 1'
#
loop_
_entity.id
_entity.type
_entity.pdbx_description
1 polymer ?
#
loop_
_entity_poly.entity_id
_entity_poly.type
_entity_poly.pdbx_seq_one_letter_code
_entity_poly.pdbx_strand_id
1 'polypeptide(L)'
;MGCGASSQKDAVGGPRRRPGSVGDVVVFLPGLRVPRSVDLAQALGGRLDRSIVERLSVLRARVVEMAMQESAAALKPRRKMAAARHGSSTASLLQALEDYLPILLGLVKEGSTLRHTVQFTWTNQEDNAAEETTMADAWYEVLSVLHLMAMVCLLQANTLLLPRSYGDGYAPRVSGESRRATVDVFLKAAGYLACAIRHVIPQIPPELRRQLPVDLVEGNLKALSLQALGQGVDMQLGLAIDSPKATLAVKRRLACEMVKYWQQVQESIPDLPGSDGWGKKHRLFVKWKYAEAKAAAYYFHGLILDEGNTEKSHGMAIAALQASEEFLKESKRVSEAFHATPPTSRSPTPFGTAKYMFDKIPKDASSKVRINQDLYAQEKVIGTPPPLPDFALALMPEDYDLPPLDPLWNKEDRRQ
;
A
#
# COMPACT_ATOMS: atom_id res chain seq x y z
N MET A 1 -35.33 -12.51 -57.93
CA MET A 1 -34.83 -11.19 -57.51
C MET A 1 -34.47 -11.29 -56.03
N GLY A 2 -33.25 -11.14 -55.53
CA GLY A 2 -31.92 -10.85 -56.05
C GLY A 2 -30.96 -11.06 -54.87
N CYS A 3 -29.77 -11.59 -55.14
CA CYS A 3 -28.73 -11.89 -54.15
C CYS A 3 -28.08 -10.63 -53.57
N GLY A 4 -27.45 -10.76 -52.39
CA GLY A 4 -26.44 -9.83 -51.88
C GLY A 4 -25.94 -10.18 -50.48
N ALA A 5 -24.83 -10.90 -50.39
CA ALA A 5 -24.08 -11.12 -49.15
C ALA A 5 -23.14 -9.93 -48.86
N SER A 6 -22.89 -9.66 -47.58
CA SER A 6 -21.68 -8.97 -47.11
C SER A 6 -21.32 -9.49 -45.72
N SER A 7 -20.15 -10.12 -45.63
CA SER A 7 -19.51 -10.59 -44.40
C SER A 7 -18.69 -9.46 -43.79
N GLN A 8 -18.63 -9.39 -42.45
CA GLN A 8 -17.36 -9.08 -41.80
C GLN A 8 -17.14 -9.94 -40.56
N LYS A 9 -16.03 -10.65 -40.61
CA LYS A 9 -15.45 -11.60 -39.67
C LYS A 9 -14.70 -10.87 -38.55
N ASP A 10 -14.61 -11.57 -37.42
CA ASP A 10 -13.52 -11.59 -36.44
C ASP A 10 -13.22 -10.32 -35.62
N ALA A 11 -13.74 -10.32 -34.39
CA ALA A 11 -12.92 -10.00 -33.23
C ALA A 11 -13.06 -11.15 -32.23
N VAL A 12 -12.02 -11.99 -32.16
CA VAL A 12 -11.84 -13.05 -31.17
C VAL A 12 -11.72 -12.39 -29.79
N GLY A 13 -12.86 -12.11 -29.18
CA GLY A 13 -12.94 -11.73 -27.77
C GLY A 13 -12.80 -12.99 -26.93
N GLY A 14 -11.57 -13.29 -26.51
CA GLY A 14 -11.36 -14.28 -25.44
C GLY A 14 -12.24 -13.97 -24.23
N PRO A 15 -12.57 -14.96 -23.38
CA PRO A 15 -13.51 -14.78 -22.30
C PRO A 15 -13.02 -13.65 -21.38
N ARG A 16 -13.70 -12.49 -21.43
CA ARG A 16 -13.52 -11.40 -20.47
C ARG A 16 -13.74 -12.00 -19.08
N ARG A 17 -12.66 -12.25 -18.34
CA ARG A 17 -12.71 -12.57 -16.91
C ARG A 17 -13.57 -11.48 -16.27
N ARG A 18 -14.77 -11.83 -15.79
CA ARG A 18 -15.57 -10.90 -14.99
C ARG A 18 -14.68 -10.45 -13.82
N PRO A 19 -14.46 -9.14 -13.60
CA PRO A 19 -13.64 -8.68 -12.49
C PRO A 19 -14.24 -9.18 -11.18
N GLY A 20 -13.59 -10.16 -10.57
CA GLY A 20 -14.02 -10.72 -9.29
C GLY A 20 -13.95 -9.66 -8.19
N SER A 21 -14.82 -9.79 -7.18
CA SER A 21 -14.66 -8.98 -5.97
C SER A 21 -13.51 -9.54 -5.12
N VAL A 22 -12.56 -8.68 -4.75
CA VAL A 22 -11.41 -9.03 -3.89
C VAL A 22 -11.75 -9.04 -2.39
N GLY A 23 -13.02 -8.83 -2.04
CA GLY A 23 -13.48 -8.84 -0.65
C GLY A 23 -13.25 -7.52 0.08
N ASP A 24 -13.07 -7.61 1.39
CA ASP A 24 -12.96 -6.44 2.27
C ASP A 24 -11.52 -5.90 2.22
N VAL A 25 -11.38 -4.58 2.06
CA VAL A 25 -10.08 -3.91 1.90
C VAL A 25 -9.96 -2.74 2.87
N VAL A 26 -8.94 -2.79 3.73
CA VAL A 26 -8.49 -1.68 4.61
C VAL A 26 -7.18 -1.08 4.09
N VAL A 27 -6.29 -1.94 3.62
CA VAL A 27 -4.97 -1.59 3.06
C VAL A 27 -4.98 -1.95 1.58
N PHE A 28 -4.76 -0.96 0.73
CA PHE A 28 -4.66 -1.18 -0.71
C PHE A 28 -3.21 -1.48 -1.12
N LEU A 29 -3.05 -2.38 -2.07
CA LEU A 29 -1.79 -2.64 -2.76
C LEU A 29 -2.06 -2.79 -4.27
N PRO A 30 -1.11 -2.42 -5.14
CA PRO A 30 -1.22 -2.50 -6.61
C PRO A 30 -1.12 -3.93 -7.17
N GLY A 31 -1.42 -4.94 -6.36
CA GLY A 31 -1.26 -6.35 -6.71
C GLY A 31 0.06 -6.95 -6.27
N LEU A 32 0.12 -8.28 -6.28
CA LEU A 32 1.36 -9.04 -6.11
C LEU A 32 2.00 -9.27 -7.48
N ARG A 33 3.30 -8.94 -7.59
CA ARG A 33 4.12 -9.39 -8.71
C ARG A 33 4.49 -10.86 -8.48
N VAL A 34 4.29 -11.69 -9.50
CA VAL A 34 4.60 -13.13 -9.48
C VAL A 34 5.74 -13.39 -10.47
N PRO A 35 6.87 -13.96 -10.04
CA PRO A 35 7.94 -14.32 -10.95
C PRO A 35 7.55 -15.52 -11.80
N ARG A 36 8.00 -15.55 -13.05
CA ARG A 36 7.91 -16.74 -13.92
C ARG A 36 9.12 -17.64 -13.72
N SER A 37 8.96 -18.94 -13.97
CA SER A 37 10.08 -19.89 -13.99
C SER A 37 11.14 -19.48 -15.01
N VAL A 38 12.41 -19.64 -14.65
CA VAL A 38 13.57 -19.33 -15.49
C VAL A 38 14.54 -20.51 -15.39
N ASP A 39 15.06 -20.97 -16.52
CA ASP A 39 16.12 -21.99 -16.55
C ASP A 39 17.48 -21.34 -16.26
N LEU A 40 17.77 -21.20 -14.97
CA LEU A 40 19.04 -20.64 -14.49
C LEU A 40 20.23 -21.56 -14.79
N ALA A 41 20.00 -22.88 -14.89
CA ALA A 41 21.05 -23.83 -15.22
C ALA A 41 21.54 -23.65 -16.67
N GLN A 42 20.61 -23.40 -17.59
CA GLN A 42 20.95 -23.05 -18.97
C GLN A 42 21.62 -21.67 -19.05
N ALA A 43 21.07 -20.65 -18.40
CA ALA A 43 21.55 -19.27 -18.54
C ALA A 43 22.94 -19.06 -17.91
N LEU A 44 23.21 -19.68 -16.76
CA LEU A 44 24.45 -19.52 -15.99
C LEU A 44 25.43 -20.70 -16.17
N GLY A 45 25.03 -21.72 -16.94
CA GLY A 45 25.82 -22.92 -17.18
C GLY A 45 27.21 -22.59 -17.73
N GLY A 46 28.24 -23.18 -17.11
CA GLY A 46 29.64 -22.97 -17.49
C GLY A 46 30.24 -21.61 -17.09
N ARG A 47 29.45 -20.71 -16.48
CA ARG A 47 29.90 -19.39 -15.98
C ARG A 47 30.03 -19.34 -14.46
N LEU A 48 29.39 -20.26 -13.75
CA LEU A 48 29.33 -20.33 -12.29
C LEU A 48 29.51 -21.77 -11.81
N ASP A 49 29.98 -21.91 -10.56
CA ASP A 49 29.99 -23.20 -9.87
C ASP A 49 28.57 -23.79 -9.79
N ARG A 50 28.48 -25.10 -10.05
CA ARG A 50 27.22 -25.85 -10.08
C ARG A 50 26.41 -25.69 -8.80
N SER A 51 27.06 -25.62 -7.64
CA SER A 51 26.38 -25.48 -6.35
C SER A 51 25.66 -24.14 -6.18
N ILE A 52 26.20 -23.05 -6.76
CA ILE A 52 25.59 -21.72 -6.74
C ILE A 52 24.36 -21.71 -7.65
N VAL A 53 24.50 -22.26 -8.86
CA VAL A 53 23.41 -22.36 -9.84
C VAL A 53 22.26 -23.22 -9.29
N GLU A 54 22.56 -24.35 -8.66
CA GLU A 54 21.55 -25.21 -8.02
C GLU A 54 20.84 -24.49 -6.87
N ARG A 55 21.57 -23.82 -5.98
CA ARG A 55 20.98 -23.08 -4.86
C ARG A 55 20.10 -21.92 -5.32
N LEU A 56 20.58 -21.13 -6.29
CA LEU A 56 19.82 -20.04 -6.89
C LEU A 56 18.52 -20.56 -7.53
N SER A 57 18.59 -21.68 -8.25
CA SER A 57 17.45 -22.31 -8.91
C SER A 57 16.39 -22.78 -7.91
N VAL A 58 16.80 -23.46 -6.84
CA VAL A 58 15.90 -23.97 -5.79
C VAL A 58 15.20 -22.82 -5.06
N LEU A 59 15.95 -21.80 -4.64
CA LEU A 59 15.39 -20.67 -3.90
C LEU A 59 14.42 -19.86 -4.77
N ARG A 60 14.78 -19.60 -6.03
CA ARG A 60 13.89 -18.91 -6.96
C ARG A 60 12.62 -19.72 -7.25
N ALA A 61 12.72 -21.03 -7.45
CA ALA A 61 11.58 -21.90 -7.67
C ALA A 61 10.60 -21.88 -6.48
N ARG A 62 11.13 -21.89 -5.25
CA ARG A 62 10.32 -21.73 -4.03
C ARG A 62 9.59 -20.39 -4.01
N VAL A 63 10.26 -19.29 -4.34
CA VAL A 63 9.61 -17.97 -4.44
C VAL A 63 8.49 -17.97 -5.48
N VAL A 64 8.71 -18.53 -6.67
CA VAL A 64 7.70 -18.64 -7.74
C VAL A 64 6.46 -19.37 -7.23
N GLU A 65 6.63 -20.55 -6.63
CA GLU A 65 5.51 -21.35 -6.13
C GLU A 65 4.71 -20.58 -5.08
N MET A 66 5.39 -20.00 -4.09
CA MET A 66 4.73 -19.31 -2.97
C MET A 66 4.06 -18.01 -3.41
N ALA A 67 4.67 -17.24 -4.31
CA ALA A 67 4.07 -16.03 -4.86
C ALA A 67 2.81 -16.36 -5.70
N MET A 68 2.85 -17.44 -6.48
CA MET A 68 1.68 -17.92 -7.23
C MET A 68 0.53 -18.32 -6.29
N GLN A 69 0.85 -19.02 -5.19
CA GLN A 69 -0.15 -19.44 -4.20
C GLN A 69 -0.81 -18.23 -3.50
N GLU A 70 -0.03 -17.24 -3.09
CA GLU A 70 -0.54 -16.01 -2.45
C GLU A 70 -1.37 -15.17 -3.42
N SER A 71 -0.91 -14.99 -4.66
CA SER A 71 -1.67 -14.26 -5.69
C SER A 71 -3.01 -14.95 -6.00
N ALA A 72 -3.02 -16.27 -6.13
CA ALA A 72 -4.26 -17.02 -6.35
C ALA A 72 -5.22 -16.97 -5.15
N ALA A 73 -4.69 -16.86 -3.92
CA ALA A 73 -5.50 -16.70 -2.71
C ALA A 73 -6.11 -15.31 -2.61
N ALA A 74 -5.39 -14.26 -3.03
CA ALA A 74 -5.87 -12.87 -3.04
C ALA A 74 -7.11 -12.67 -3.92
N LEU A 75 -7.28 -13.47 -4.98
CA LEU A 75 -8.42 -13.42 -5.91
C LEU A 75 -9.69 -14.12 -5.39
N LYS A 76 -9.64 -14.85 -4.26
CA LYS A 76 -10.77 -15.67 -3.78
C LYS A 76 -11.64 -14.92 -2.76
N PRO A 77 -12.98 -14.89 -2.93
CA PRO A 77 -13.89 -14.36 -1.92
C PRO A 77 -13.77 -15.11 -0.59
N ARG A 78 -13.34 -14.41 0.46
CA ARG A 78 -12.87 -14.97 1.74
C ARG A 78 -13.92 -15.68 2.62
N ARG A 79 -15.20 -15.79 2.18
CA ARG A 79 -16.30 -16.43 2.95
C ARG A 79 -16.05 -17.90 3.34
N LYS A 80 -15.01 -18.56 2.83
CA LYS A 80 -14.63 -19.96 3.15
C LYS A 80 -13.21 -20.17 3.72
N MET A 81 -12.47 -19.11 4.07
CA MET A 81 -11.07 -19.25 4.56
C MET A 81 -10.89 -19.10 6.08
N ALA A 82 -11.94 -18.81 6.84
CA ALA A 82 -11.84 -18.65 8.29
C ALA A 82 -11.45 -19.95 9.03
N ALA A 83 -11.50 -21.11 8.36
CA ALA A 83 -11.25 -22.42 8.99
C ALA A 83 -9.93 -23.11 8.57
N ALA A 84 -9.09 -22.56 7.66
CA ALA A 84 -8.04 -23.39 7.05
C ALA A 84 -6.64 -22.78 6.83
N ARG A 85 -6.39 -21.48 7.06
CA ARG A 85 -5.02 -20.94 6.98
C ARG A 85 -4.78 -19.88 8.04
N HIS A 86 -4.22 -20.31 9.17
CA HIS A 86 -3.53 -19.43 10.11
C HIS A 86 -2.43 -18.66 9.35
N GLY A 87 -2.09 -17.45 9.81
CA GLY A 87 -1.23 -16.44 9.16
C GLY A 87 0.23 -16.82 8.83
N SER A 88 0.48 -18.06 8.44
CA SER A 88 1.78 -18.65 8.14
C SER A 88 2.22 -18.44 6.70
N SER A 89 1.32 -18.17 5.75
CA SER A 89 1.66 -18.25 4.32
C SER A 89 2.39 -17.01 3.81
N THR A 90 1.92 -15.80 4.15
CA THR A 90 2.65 -14.54 3.84
C THR A 90 4.00 -14.48 4.54
N ALA A 91 4.08 -14.92 5.81
CA ALA A 91 5.34 -14.99 6.55
C ALA A 91 6.33 -15.96 5.88
N SER A 92 5.86 -17.11 5.41
CA SER A 92 6.72 -18.08 4.73
C SER A 92 7.21 -17.59 3.36
N LEU A 93 6.39 -16.82 2.63
CA LEU A 93 6.81 -16.19 1.37
C LEU A 93 7.85 -15.10 1.64
N LEU A 94 7.65 -14.29 2.68
CA LEU A 94 8.63 -13.28 3.09
C LEU A 94 9.98 -13.93 3.43
N GLN A 95 9.96 -15.02 4.21
CA GLN A 95 11.17 -15.78 4.51
C GLN A 95 11.84 -16.34 3.25
N ALA A 96 11.06 -16.88 2.29
CA ALA A 96 11.63 -17.38 1.04
C ALA A 96 12.30 -16.27 0.20
N LEU A 97 11.78 -15.04 0.25
CA LEU A 97 12.40 -13.87 -0.38
C LEU A 97 13.67 -13.46 0.35
N GLU A 98 13.66 -13.45 1.68
CA GLU A 98 14.84 -13.18 2.53
C GLU A 98 15.95 -14.22 2.31
N ASP A 99 15.59 -15.50 2.10
CA ASP A 99 16.54 -16.58 1.79
C ASP A 99 17.13 -16.45 0.37
N TYR A 100 16.34 -15.97 -0.60
CA TYR A 100 16.73 -15.85 -2.00
C TYR A 100 17.65 -14.64 -2.27
N LEU A 101 17.42 -13.53 -1.58
CA LEU A 101 18.10 -12.26 -1.85
C LEU A 101 19.65 -12.35 -1.72
N PRO A 102 20.24 -13.00 -0.68
CA PRO A 102 21.70 -13.14 -0.54
C PRO A 102 22.40 -13.83 -1.71
N ILE A 103 21.79 -14.90 -2.27
CA ILE A 103 22.39 -15.65 -3.38
C ILE A 103 22.22 -14.86 -4.70
N LEU A 104 21.09 -14.16 -4.87
CA LEU A 104 20.80 -13.32 -6.03
C LEU A 104 21.78 -12.15 -6.14
N LEU A 105 22.12 -11.51 -5.00
CA LEU A 105 23.00 -10.35 -4.96
C LEU A 105 24.41 -10.64 -5.52
N GLY A 106 24.86 -11.90 -5.52
CA GLY A 106 26.15 -12.22 -6.12
C GLY A 106 26.18 -12.07 -7.64
N LEU A 107 25.03 -12.13 -8.32
CA LEU A 107 24.95 -11.81 -9.76
C LEU A 107 25.29 -10.34 -10.04
N VAL A 108 25.06 -9.46 -9.07
CA VAL A 108 25.30 -8.01 -9.16
C VAL A 108 26.48 -7.55 -8.29
N LYS A 109 27.30 -8.47 -7.79
CA LYS A 109 28.55 -8.14 -7.08
C LYS A 109 29.42 -7.25 -7.96
N GLU A 110 30.13 -6.31 -7.35
CA GLU A 110 31.06 -5.43 -8.07
C GLU A 110 32.05 -6.23 -8.93
N GLY A 111 32.21 -5.83 -10.20
CA GLY A 111 33.03 -6.55 -11.18
C GLY A 111 32.38 -7.78 -11.83
N SER A 112 31.17 -8.17 -11.42
CA SER A 112 30.46 -9.31 -12.00
C SER A 112 30.06 -9.06 -13.46
N THR A 113 30.39 -10.02 -14.33
CA THR A 113 29.91 -10.05 -15.73
C THR A 113 28.53 -10.71 -15.86
N LEU A 114 27.95 -11.18 -14.76
CA LEU A 114 26.74 -12.01 -14.75
C LEU A 114 25.45 -11.20 -14.74
N ARG A 115 25.55 -9.91 -14.42
CA ARG A 115 24.41 -8.98 -14.25
C ARG A 115 23.36 -9.08 -15.36
N HIS A 116 23.79 -9.21 -16.61
CA HIS A 116 22.92 -9.22 -17.80
C HIS A 116 22.74 -10.61 -18.43
N THR A 117 23.19 -11.67 -17.74
CA THR A 117 23.22 -13.03 -18.31
C THR A 117 21.85 -13.72 -18.28
N VAL A 118 21.01 -13.36 -17.32
CA VAL A 118 19.71 -13.99 -17.09
C VAL A 118 18.59 -13.03 -17.48
N GLN A 119 17.60 -13.52 -18.22
CA GLN A 119 16.34 -12.81 -18.45
C GLN A 119 15.35 -13.15 -17.33
N PHE A 120 14.93 -12.13 -16.59
CA PHE A 120 13.96 -12.27 -15.51
C PHE A 120 12.60 -11.79 -15.98
N THR A 121 11.59 -12.65 -15.83
CA THR A 121 10.20 -12.35 -16.22
C THR A 121 9.29 -12.34 -15.00
N TRP A 122 8.47 -11.30 -14.90
CA TRP A 122 7.48 -11.09 -13.84
C TRP A 122 6.14 -10.65 -14.41
N THR A 123 5.07 -10.97 -13.69
CA THR A 123 3.71 -10.54 -14.03
C THR A 123 3.03 -9.96 -12.80
N ASN A 124 2.37 -8.81 -12.93
CA ASN A 124 1.49 -8.32 -11.87
C ASN A 124 0.12 -9.01 -11.99
N GLN A 125 -0.44 -9.45 -10.87
CA GLN A 125 -1.73 -10.11 -10.84
C GLN A 125 -2.92 -9.24 -11.30
N GLU A 126 -2.78 -7.91 -11.20
CA GLU A 126 -3.83 -6.94 -11.56
C GLU A 126 -3.70 -6.44 -13.01
N ASP A 127 -2.56 -6.68 -13.65
CA ASP A 127 -2.36 -6.34 -15.05
C ASP A 127 -3.08 -7.37 -15.95
N ASN A 128 -3.34 -6.99 -17.20
CA ASN A 128 -3.92 -7.93 -18.16
C ASN A 128 -3.00 -9.14 -18.32
N ALA A 129 -3.56 -10.34 -18.51
CA ALA A 129 -2.80 -11.60 -18.56
C ALA A 129 -1.70 -11.67 -19.65
N ALA A 130 -1.62 -10.69 -20.55
CA ALA A 130 -0.62 -10.57 -21.60
C ALA A 130 0.53 -9.58 -21.28
N GLU A 131 0.47 -8.85 -20.17
CA GLU A 131 1.43 -7.83 -19.79
C GLU A 131 2.50 -8.43 -18.86
N GLU A 132 3.41 -9.20 -19.44
CA GLU A 132 4.61 -9.67 -18.74
C GLU A 132 5.75 -8.68 -18.90
N THR A 133 6.51 -8.42 -17.84
CA THR A 133 7.73 -7.62 -17.91
C THR A 133 8.95 -8.54 -17.86
N THR A 134 9.74 -8.53 -18.93
CA THR A 134 10.99 -9.30 -19.04
C THR A 134 12.18 -8.37 -19.21
N MET A 135 13.21 -8.52 -18.37
CA MET A 135 14.43 -7.70 -18.43
C MET A 135 15.67 -8.55 -18.14
N ALA A 136 16.74 -8.31 -18.92
CA ALA A 136 18.03 -8.96 -18.74
C ALA A 136 18.92 -8.15 -17.78
N ASP A 137 18.49 -7.97 -16.53
CA ASP A 137 19.25 -7.27 -15.50
C ASP A 137 18.92 -7.84 -14.11
N ALA A 138 19.94 -8.33 -13.41
CA ALA A 138 19.78 -8.86 -12.06
C ALA A 138 19.39 -7.78 -11.03
N TRP A 139 19.67 -6.49 -11.26
CA TRP A 139 19.12 -5.42 -10.39
C TRP A 139 17.61 -5.25 -10.55
N TYR A 140 17.05 -5.58 -11.72
CA TYR A 140 15.59 -5.62 -11.90
C TYR A 140 14.95 -6.79 -11.11
N GLU A 141 15.62 -7.95 -11.04
CA GLU A 141 15.17 -9.05 -10.18
C GLU A 141 15.21 -8.63 -8.71
N VAL A 142 16.32 -8.02 -8.24
CA VAL A 142 16.45 -7.50 -6.87
C VAL A 142 15.35 -6.49 -6.55
N LEU A 143 15.09 -5.55 -7.47
CA LEU A 143 14.02 -4.57 -7.34
C LEU A 143 12.64 -5.24 -7.19
N SER A 144 12.36 -6.23 -8.04
CA SER A 144 11.10 -6.97 -8.04
C SER A 144 10.90 -7.78 -6.75
N VAL A 145 11.99 -8.36 -6.21
CA VAL A 145 11.99 -9.06 -4.92
C VAL A 145 11.65 -8.09 -3.77
N LEU A 146 12.36 -6.95 -3.65
CA LEU A 146 12.08 -5.97 -2.60
C LEU A 146 10.66 -5.40 -2.69
N HIS A 147 10.18 -5.13 -3.90
CA HIS A 147 8.79 -4.71 -4.11
C HIS A 147 7.81 -5.78 -3.63
N LEU A 148 8.01 -7.06 -4.00
CA LEU A 148 7.14 -8.15 -3.52
C LEU A 148 7.18 -8.29 -2.00
N MET A 149 8.35 -8.17 -1.35
CA MET A 149 8.47 -8.19 0.11
C MET A 149 7.58 -7.12 0.75
N ALA A 150 7.61 -5.88 0.23
CA ALA A 150 6.75 -4.80 0.69
C ALA A 150 5.27 -5.09 0.46
N MET A 151 4.89 -5.63 -0.70
CA MET A 151 3.49 -5.96 -1.00
C MET A 151 2.95 -7.08 -0.11
N VAL A 152 3.79 -8.06 0.25
CA VAL A 152 3.45 -9.11 1.21
C VAL A 152 3.19 -8.53 2.60
N CYS A 153 4.01 -7.57 3.05
CA CYS A 153 3.77 -6.85 4.29
C CYS A 153 2.43 -6.08 4.25
N LEU A 154 2.11 -5.36 3.17
CA LEU A 154 0.82 -4.66 3.02
C LEU A 154 -0.37 -5.64 3.01
N LEU A 155 -0.22 -6.81 2.39
CA LEU A 155 -1.25 -7.85 2.41
C LEU A 155 -1.46 -8.44 3.82
N GLN A 156 -0.38 -8.63 4.57
CA GLN A 156 -0.42 -9.04 5.97
C GLN A 156 -1.12 -7.99 6.83
N ALA A 157 -0.77 -6.71 6.67
CA ALA A 157 -1.42 -5.57 7.32
C ALA A 157 -2.93 -5.56 7.04
N ASN A 158 -3.34 -5.71 5.77
CA ASN A 158 -4.76 -5.81 5.42
C ASN A 158 -5.45 -6.93 6.21
N THR A 159 -4.84 -8.13 6.24
CA THR A 159 -5.39 -9.31 6.93
C THR A 159 -5.49 -9.13 8.45
N LEU A 160 -4.55 -8.44 9.08
CA LEU A 160 -4.58 -8.14 10.51
C LEU A 160 -5.66 -7.10 10.87
N LEU A 161 -5.96 -6.20 9.94
CA LEU A 161 -6.93 -5.12 10.12
C LEU A 161 -8.37 -5.46 9.68
N LEU A 162 -8.61 -6.68 9.17
CA LEU A 162 -9.99 -7.12 8.94
C LEU A 162 -10.67 -7.50 10.26
N PRO A 163 -11.91 -7.02 10.53
CA PRO A 163 -12.67 -7.41 11.72
C PRO A 163 -12.88 -8.92 11.82
N ARG A 164 -12.69 -9.49 13.02
CA ARG A 164 -12.85 -10.92 13.29
C ARG A 164 -13.81 -11.15 14.46
N SER A 165 -14.54 -12.26 14.41
CA SER A 165 -15.31 -12.78 15.55
C SER A 165 -14.37 -13.50 16.52
N TYR A 166 -14.51 -13.25 17.82
CA TYR A 166 -13.66 -13.86 18.85
C TYR A 166 -14.39 -14.93 19.68
N GLY A 167 -15.62 -15.31 19.30
CA GLY A 167 -16.41 -16.32 20.03
C GLY A 167 -16.95 -15.84 21.38
N ASP A 168 -16.81 -14.56 21.69
CA ASP A 168 -17.20 -13.91 22.94
C ASP A 168 -18.58 -13.25 22.88
N GLY A 169 -19.36 -13.52 21.83
CA GLY A 169 -20.70 -12.95 21.61
C GLY A 169 -20.71 -11.49 21.13
N TYR A 170 -19.56 -10.81 21.07
CA TYR A 170 -19.46 -9.46 20.56
C TYR A 170 -19.38 -9.43 19.03
N ALA A 171 -19.76 -8.29 18.45
CA ALA A 171 -19.63 -8.05 17.01
C ALA A 171 -18.15 -8.15 16.55
N PRO A 172 -17.90 -8.54 15.29
CA PRO A 172 -16.56 -8.61 14.73
C PRO A 172 -15.79 -7.30 14.92
N ARG A 173 -14.53 -7.39 15.35
CA ARG A 173 -13.69 -6.21 15.64
C ARG A 173 -12.23 -6.44 15.31
N VAL A 174 -11.46 -5.36 15.29
CA VAL A 174 -9.99 -5.39 15.18
C VAL A 174 -9.40 -5.20 16.58
N SER A 175 -8.51 -6.09 17.01
CA SER A 175 -7.91 -5.97 18.35
C SER A 175 -6.88 -4.83 18.42
N GLY A 176 -6.65 -4.30 19.63
CA GLY A 176 -5.57 -3.32 19.86
C GLY A 176 -4.18 -3.89 19.59
N GLU A 177 -3.98 -5.19 19.81
CA GLU A 177 -2.74 -5.90 19.49
C GLU A 177 -2.50 -5.98 17.99
N SER A 178 -3.52 -6.35 17.20
CA SER A 178 -3.42 -6.37 15.74
C SER A 178 -3.13 -4.98 15.18
N ARG A 179 -3.73 -3.92 15.75
CA ARG A 179 -3.40 -2.53 15.35
C ARG A 179 -1.94 -2.16 15.64
N ARG A 180 -1.41 -2.54 16.81
CA ARG A 180 0.00 -2.30 17.16
C ARG A 180 0.95 -3.07 16.25
N ALA A 181 0.74 -4.38 16.09
CA ALA A 181 1.56 -5.23 15.24
C ALA A 181 1.58 -4.74 13.78
N THR A 182 0.47 -4.20 13.28
CA THR A 182 0.42 -3.66 11.92
C THR A 182 1.25 -2.38 11.75
N VAL A 183 1.52 -1.60 12.80
CA VAL A 183 2.45 -0.46 12.70
C VAL A 183 3.83 -0.97 12.30
N ASP A 184 4.35 -1.99 12.97
CA ASP A 184 5.67 -2.57 12.65
C ASP A 184 5.69 -3.13 11.22
N VAL A 185 4.62 -3.79 10.79
CA VAL A 185 4.49 -4.31 9.41
C VAL A 185 4.52 -3.18 8.38
N PHE A 186 3.93 -2.01 8.66
CA PHE A 186 4.00 -0.86 7.76
C PHE A 186 5.40 -0.25 7.71
N LEU A 187 6.11 -0.15 8.84
CA LEU A 187 7.50 0.33 8.88
C LEU A 187 8.41 -0.58 8.05
N LYS A 188 8.23 -1.90 8.17
CA LYS A 188 8.95 -2.91 7.38
C LYS A 188 8.68 -2.78 5.88
N ALA A 189 7.40 -2.62 5.50
CA ALA A 189 7.01 -2.39 4.09
C ALA A 189 7.65 -1.12 3.52
N ALA A 190 7.63 -0.03 4.30
CA ALA A 190 8.26 1.23 3.91
C ALA A 190 9.78 1.09 3.78
N GLY A 191 10.42 0.33 4.68
CA GLY A 191 11.86 0.05 4.70
C GLY A 191 12.34 -0.66 3.43
N TYR A 192 11.65 -1.72 3.01
CA TYR A 192 11.96 -2.41 1.75
C TYR A 192 11.90 -1.49 0.53
N LEU A 193 10.86 -0.65 0.45
CA LEU A 193 10.69 0.30 -0.66
C LEU A 193 11.71 1.44 -0.61
N ALA A 194 12.04 1.93 0.59
CA ALA A 194 13.09 2.94 0.78
C ALA A 194 14.46 2.40 0.37
N CYS A 195 14.77 1.15 0.73
CA CYS A 195 15.98 0.46 0.30
C CYS A 195 16.03 0.32 -1.23
N ALA A 196 14.93 -0.09 -1.86
CA ALA A 196 14.84 -0.19 -3.32
C ALA A 196 15.13 1.17 -4.00
N ILE A 197 14.53 2.26 -3.51
CA ILE A 197 14.74 3.61 -4.05
C ILE A 197 16.19 4.07 -3.86
N ARG A 198 16.77 3.88 -2.66
CA ARG A 198 18.09 4.41 -2.31
C ARG A 198 19.25 3.60 -2.87
N HIS A 199 19.11 2.27 -2.92
CA HIS A 199 20.23 1.37 -3.20
C HIS A 199 20.10 0.58 -4.50
N VAL A 200 18.88 0.34 -5.00
CA VAL A 200 18.66 -0.51 -6.19
C VAL A 200 18.37 0.31 -7.45
N ILE A 201 17.43 1.26 -7.39
CA ILE A 201 17.09 2.13 -8.54
C ILE A 201 18.34 2.82 -9.13
N PRO A 202 19.26 3.39 -8.33
CA PRO A 202 20.47 4.03 -8.86
C PRO A 202 21.35 3.10 -9.70
N GLN A 203 21.30 1.79 -9.44
CA GLN A 203 22.11 0.79 -10.13
C GLN A 203 21.55 0.44 -11.51
N ILE A 204 20.26 0.65 -11.75
CA ILE A 204 19.60 0.38 -13.04
C ILE A 204 19.86 1.58 -13.98
N PRO A 205 20.34 1.40 -15.23
CA PRO A 205 20.59 2.50 -16.15
C PRO A 205 19.31 3.28 -16.51
N PRO A 206 19.38 4.60 -16.79
CA PRO A 206 18.21 5.41 -17.12
C PRO A 206 17.37 4.86 -18.28
N GLU A 207 18.01 4.27 -19.29
CA GLU A 207 17.36 3.67 -20.47
C GLU A 207 16.47 2.50 -20.06
N LEU A 208 16.94 1.73 -19.07
CA LEU A 208 16.24 0.56 -18.54
C LEU A 208 15.18 0.97 -17.51
N ARG A 209 15.41 2.03 -16.73
CA ARG A 209 14.39 2.62 -15.82
C ARG A 209 13.13 3.06 -16.55
N ARG A 210 13.26 3.59 -17.78
CA ARG A 210 12.11 3.98 -18.62
C ARG A 210 11.25 2.80 -19.08
N GLN A 211 11.79 1.59 -19.03
CA GLN A 211 11.10 0.35 -19.39
C GLN A 211 10.50 -0.36 -18.17
N LEU A 212 10.74 0.17 -16.96
CA LEU A 212 10.15 -0.41 -15.75
C LEU A 212 8.61 -0.32 -15.83
N PRO A 213 7.93 -1.38 -15.37
CA PRO A 213 6.48 -1.37 -15.27
C PRO A 213 6.05 -0.31 -14.24
N VAL A 214 4.82 0.16 -14.39
CA VAL A 214 4.30 1.30 -13.62
C VAL A 214 4.41 1.08 -12.10
N ASP A 215 4.25 -0.12 -11.58
CA ASP A 215 4.41 -0.44 -10.15
C ASP A 215 5.85 -0.33 -9.63
N LEU A 216 6.86 -0.39 -10.51
CA LEU A 216 8.27 -0.31 -10.16
C LEU A 216 8.94 1.03 -10.46
N VAL A 217 8.20 2.00 -11.03
CA VAL A 217 8.76 3.34 -11.22
C VAL A 217 8.95 4.05 -9.88
N GLU A 218 10.02 4.82 -9.76
CA GLU A 218 10.47 5.42 -8.50
C GLU A 218 9.38 6.21 -7.76
N GLY A 219 8.57 7.00 -8.50
CA GLY A 219 7.46 7.75 -7.92
C GLY A 219 6.41 6.86 -7.24
N ASN A 220 6.08 5.71 -7.84
CA ASN A 220 5.14 4.76 -7.24
C ASN A 220 5.73 4.01 -6.05
N LEU A 221 7.01 3.64 -6.10
CA LEU A 221 7.71 3.07 -4.94
C LEU A 221 7.68 4.05 -3.75
N LYS A 222 7.95 5.33 -4.02
CA LYS A 222 7.90 6.40 -3.01
C LYS A 222 6.49 6.59 -2.47
N ALA A 223 5.48 6.63 -3.35
CA ALA A 223 4.08 6.75 -2.97
C ALA A 223 3.64 5.59 -2.06
N LEU A 224 4.02 4.34 -2.37
CA LEU A 224 3.69 3.17 -1.55
C LEU A 224 4.42 3.15 -0.21
N SER A 225 5.69 3.59 -0.16
CA SER A 225 6.45 3.73 1.09
C SER A 225 5.77 4.74 2.02
N LEU A 226 5.43 5.93 1.50
CA LEU A 226 4.73 6.97 2.26
C LEU A 226 3.31 6.55 2.65
N GLN A 227 2.61 5.78 1.78
CA GLN A 227 1.30 5.22 2.08
C GLN A 227 1.36 4.32 3.32
N ALA A 228 2.36 3.43 3.40
CA ALA A 228 2.53 2.56 4.56
C ALA A 228 2.71 3.37 5.85
N LEU A 229 3.56 4.41 5.83
CA LEU A 229 3.76 5.31 6.97
C LEU A 229 2.48 6.06 7.35
N GLY A 230 1.76 6.61 6.38
CA GLY A 230 0.49 7.30 6.61
C GLY A 230 -0.58 6.41 7.24
N GLN A 231 -0.63 5.12 6.86
CA GLN A 231 -1.51 4.14 7.50
C GLN A 231 -1.01 3.71 8.89
N GLY A 232 0.31 3.70 9.12
CA GLY A 232 0.91 3.51 10.44
C GLY A 232 0.48 4.61 11.43
N VAL A 233 0.50 5.87 11.00
CA VAL A 233 0.02 6.99 11.83
C VAL A 233 -1.48 6.90 12.08
N ASP A 234 -2.29 6.47 11.11
CA ASP A 234 -3.72 6.21 11.32
C ASP A 234 -3.95 5.17 12.44
N MET A 235 -3.15 4.11 12.47
CA MET A 235 -3.23 3.11 13.54
C MET A 235 -2.83 3.71 14.90
N GLN A 236 -1.78 4.54 14.94
CA GLN A 236 -1.38 5.26 16.17
C GLN A 236 -2.47 6.22 16.65
N LEU A 237 -3.12 6.95 15.74
CA LEU A 237 -4.22 7.85 16.07
C LEU A 237 -5.42 7.07 16.62
N GLY A 238 -5.79 5.95 16.01
CA GLY A 238 -6.85 5.08 16.51
C GLY A 238 -6.55 4.55 17.91
N LEU A 239 -5.29 4.20 18.21
CA LEU A 239 -4.86 3.79 19.55
C LEU A 239 -4.88 4.95 20.55
N ALA A 240 -4.49 6.16 20.12
CA ALA A 240 -4.56 7.36 20.93
C ALA A 240 -6.01 7.76 21.26
N ILE A 241 -6.94 7.61 20.31
CA ILE A 241 -8.37 7.86 20.54
C ILE A 241 -8.93 6.98 21.66
N ASP A 242 -8.57 5.70 21.67
CA ASP A 242 -9.00 4.73 22.67
C ASP A 242 -8.30 4.88 24.04
N SER A 243 -7.22 5.67 24.10
CA SER A 243 -6.42 5.86 25.30
C SER A 243 -6.91 7.06 26.12
N PRO A 244 -7.28 6.89 27.40
CA PRO A 244 -7.63 8.01 28.28
C PRO A 244 -6.42 8.90 28.60
N LYS A 245 -5.20 8.42 28.37
CA LYS A 245 -3.95 9.17 28.62
C LYS A 245 -3.56 10.09 27.47
N ALA A 246 -4.13 9.90 26.27
CA ALA A 246 -3.77 10.70 25.11
C ALA A 246 -4.56 12.01 25.07
N THR A 247 -3.85 13.12 25.13
CA THR A 247 -4.44 14.46 25.08
C THR A 247 -4.97 14.79 23.68
N LEU A 248 -5.84 15.81 23.57
CA LEU A 248 -6.28 16.33 22.27
C LEU A 248 -5.10 16.80 21.42
N ALA A 249 -4.07 17.38 22.03
CA ALA A 249 -2.87 17.83 21.32
C ALA A 249 -2.14 16.66 20.63
N VAL A 250 -2.05 15.49 21.28
CA VAL A 250 -1.47 14.28 20.67
C VAL A 250 -2.31 13.80 19.49
N LYS A 251 -3.65 13.76 19.64
CA LYS A 251 -4.57 13.35 18.58
C LYS A 251 -4.52 14.29 17.38
N ARG A 252 -4.49 15.60 17.60
CA ARG A 252 -4.29 16.61 16.56
C ARG A 252 -2.96 16.42 15.86
N ARG A 253 -1.85 16.22 16.60
CA ARG A 253 -0.53 16.02 16.01
C ARG A 253 -0.53 14.85 15.02
N LEU A 254 -0.98 13.67 15.48
CA LEU A 254 -1.04 12.47 14.64
C LEU A 254 -1.95 12.68 13.41
N ALA A 255 -3.11 13.31 13.57
CA ALA A 255 -3.99 13.61 12.44
C ALA A 255 -3.35 14.56 11.41
N CYS A 256 -2.62 15.59 11.86
CA CYS A 256 -1.87 16.50 10.99
C CYS A 256 -0.68 15.79 10.30
N GLU A 257 0.01 14.88 11.00
CA GLU A 257 1.04 14.02 10.38
C GLU A 257 0.43 13.16 9.26
N MET A 258 -0.76 12.58 9.46
CA MET A 258 -1.46 11.85 8.38
C MET A 258 -1.70 12.72 7.15
N VAL A 259 -2.17 13.96 7.33
CA VAL A 259 -2.41 14.91 6.22
C VAL A 259 -1.12 15.11 5.42
N LYS A 260 0.01 15.30 6.10
CA LYS A 260 1.32 15.46 5.46
C LYS A 260 1.76 14.23 4.67
N TYR A 261 1.64 13.02 5.24
CA TYR A 261 1.98 11.80 4.49
C TYR A 261 1.14 11.67 3.23
N TRP A 262 -0.19 11.79 3.34
CA TRP A 262 -1.08 11.61 2.20
C TRP A 262 -0.93 12.69 1.13
N GLN A 263 -0.56 13.91 1.52
CA GLN A 263 -0.14 14.95 0.58
C GLN A 263 1.11 14.51 -0.20
N GLN A 264 2.17 14.06 0.50
CA GLN A 264 3.40 13.60 -0.16
C GLN A 264 3.17 12.35 -1.03
N VAL A 265 2.24 11.46 -0.63
CA VAL A 265 1.83 10.31 -1.46
C VAL A 265 1.22 10.82 -2.76
N GLN A 266 0.27 11.76 -2.70
CA GLN A 266 -0.38 12.31 -3.88
C GLN A 266 0.63 12.99 -4.83
N GLU A 267 1.60 13.73 -4.28
CA GLU A 267 2.67 14.40 -5.05
C GLU A 267 3.69 13.42 -5.66
N SER A 268 3.78 12.20 -5.14
CA SER A 268 4.74 11.18 -5.62
C SER A 268 4.19 10.30 -6.75
N ILE A 269 2.86 10.18 -6.88
CA ILE A 269 2.24 9.35 -7.92
C ILE A 269 2.47 10.02 -9.29
N PRO A 270 3.13 9.32 -10.24
CA PRO A 270 3.43 9.89 -11.56
C PRO A 270 2.14 10.04 -12.39
N ASP A 271 2.05 11.14 -13.13
CA ASP A 271 1.01 11.36 -14.14
C ASP A 271 1.32 10.58 -15.42
N LEU A 272 0.80 9.34 -15.46
CA LEU A 272 0.99 8.44 -16.57
C LEU A 272 -0.27 8.37 -17.45
N PRO A 273 -0.15 8.57 -18.78
CA PRO A 273 -1.27 8.39 -19.69
C PRO A 273 -1.73 6.92 -19.71
N GLY A 274 -3.04 6.67 -19.63
CA GLY A 274 -3.59 5.32 -19.65
C GLY A 274 -3.54 4.58 -18.31
N SER A 275 -3.59 5.30 -17.17
CA SER A 275 -3.67 4.73 -15.81
C SER A 275 -4.99 3.98 -15.51
N ASP A 276 -5.57 3.31 -16.49
CA ASP A 276 -6.71 2.44 -16.31
C ASP A 276 -6.33 1.21 -15.48
N GLY A 277 -7.31 0.58 -14.82
CA GLY A 277 -7.06 -0.54 -13.91
C GLY A 277 -6.62 -0.11 -12.50
N TRP A 278 -5.58 -0.76 -11.96
CA TRP A 278 -5.18 -0.59 -10.55
C TRP A 278 -4.64 0.82 -10.25
N GLY A 279 -4.03 1.52 -11.21
CA GLY A 279 -3.50 2.88 -11.02
C GLY A 279 -4.60 3.88 -10.68
N LYS A 280 -5.73 3.84 -11.40
CA LYS A 280 -6.94 4.61 -11.06
C LYS A 280 -7.47 4.27 -9.67
N LYS A 281 -7.48 2.98 -9.33
CA LYS A 281 -7.92 2.51 -8.00
C LYS A 281 -6.99 3.01 -6.89
N HIS A 282 -5.68 3.04 -7.11
CA HIS A 282 -4.69 3.60 -6.19
C HIS A 282 -4.92 5.09 -5.95
N ARG A 283 -5.12 5.88 -7.01
CA ARG A 283 -5.43 7.32 -6.88
C ARG A 283 -6.70 7.57 -6.07
N LEU A 284 -7.74 6.74 -6.25
CA LEU A 284 -8.96 6.81 -5.44
C LEU A 284 -8.71 6.44 -3.98
N PHE A 285 -7.88 5.43 -3.71
CA PHE A 285 -7.49 5.07 -2.33
C PHE A 285 -6.76 6.22 -1.64
N VAL A 286 -5.76 6.82 -2.31
CA VAL A 286 -4.99 7.95 -1.79
C VAL A 286 -5.91 9.14 -1.54
N LYS A 287 -6.80 9.47 -2.48
CA LYS A 287 -7.76 10.56 -2.31
C LYS A 287 -8.72 10.30 -1.14
N TRP A 288 -9.22 9.07 -0.99
CA TRP A 288 -10.08 8.68 0.12
C TRP A 288 -9.35 8.88 1.46
N LYS A 289 -8.15 8.31 1.59
CA LYS A 289 -7.37 8.39 2.84
C LYS A 289 -6.89 9.80 3.16
N TYR A 290 -6.61 10.61 2.14
CA TYR A 290 -6.29 12.01 2.34
C TYR A 290 -7.48 12.80 2.88
N ALA A 291 -8.69 12.56 2.35
CA ALA A 291 -9.92 13.17 2.88
C ALA A 291 -10.20 12.73 4.32
N GLU A 292 -9.99 11.44 4.66
CA GLU A 292 -10.08 10.96 6.05
C GLU A 292 -9.09 11.68 6.98
N ALA A 293 -7.83 11.83 6.55
CA ALA A 293 -6.81 12.54 7.32
C ALA A 293 -7.17 14.01 7.55
N LYS A 294 -7.67 14.71 6.53
CA LYS A 294 -8.15 16.09 6.67
C LYS A 294 -9.33 16.18 7.63
N ALA A 295 -10.30 15.28 7.51
CA ALA A 295 -11.45 15.24 8.42
C ALA A 295 -10.98 15.11 9.89
N ALA A 296 -10.06 14.18 10.18
CA ALA A 296 -9.48 14.01 11.51
C ALA A 296 -8.72 15.25 11.99
N ALA A 297 -7.86 15.82 11.14
CA ALA A 297 -6.99 16.94 11.50
C ALA A 297 -7.81 18.19 11.85
N TYR A 298 -8.78 18.52 11.00
CA TYR A 298 -9.69 19.65 11.25
C TYR A 298 -10.60 19.42 12.45
N TYR A 299 -11.04 18.18 12.70
CA TYR A 299 -11.83 17.87 13.88
C TYR A 299 -11.06 18.14 15.18
N PHE A 300 -9.90 17.50 15.36
CA PHE A 300 -9.10 17.69 16.57
C PHE A 300 -8.55 19.12 16.68
N HIS A 301 -8.28 19.78 15.55
CA HIS A 301 -7.92 21.20 15.58
C HIS A 301 -9.07 22.09 16.04
N GLY A 302 -10.28 21.87 15.54
CA GLY A 302 -11.48 22.58 15.94
C GLY A 302 -11.77 22.41 17.43
N LEU A 303 -11.63 21.19 17.97
CA LEU A 303 -11.79 20.96 19.41
C LEU A 303 -10.79 21.75 20.26
N ILE A 304 -9.53 21.86 19.84
CA ILE A 304 -8.52 22.66 20.57
C ILE A 304 -8.79 24.16 20.44
N LEU A 305 -9.23 24.63 19.28
CA LEU A 305 -9.58 26.05 19.10
C LEU A 305 -10.78 26.45 19.97
N ASP A 306 -11.71 25.52 20.18
CA ASP A 306 -12.89 25.70 21.02
C ASP A 306 -12.56 25.83 22.52
N GLU A 307 -11.40 25.34 22.95
CA GLU A 307 -10.88 25.57 24.32
C GLU A 307 -10.37 27.01 24.52
N GLY A 308 -10.24 27.80 23.45
CA GLY A 308 -9.81 29.20 23.52
C GLY A 308 -10.94 30.14 23.97
N ASN A 309 -10.59 31.20 24.73
CA ASN A 309 -11.55 32.12 25.35
C ASN A 309 -11.90 33.36 24.50
N THR A 310 -11.70 33.33 23.18
CA THR A 310 -11.92 34.50 22.30
C THR A 310 -12.97 34.22 21.25
N GLU A 311 -13.75 35.23 20.85
CA GLU A 311 -14.71 35.12 19.75
C GLU A 311 -14.03 34.64 18.45
N LYS A 312 -12.82 35.14 18.18
CA LYS A 312 -11.99 34.70 17.05
C LYS A 312 -11.66 33.21 17.12
N SER A 313 -11.27 32.68 18.29
CA SER A 313 -10.97 31.24 18.45
C SER A 313 -12.22 30.39 18.27
N HIS A 314 -13.38 30.84 18.75
CA HIS A 314 -14.66 30.15 18.51
C HIS A 314 -15.06 30.17 17.03
N GLY A 315 -14.92 31.31 16.34
CA GLY A 315 -15.16 31.40 14.90
C GLY A 315 -14.27 30.44 14.09
N MET A 316 -12.98 30.36 14.44
CA MET A 316 -12.05 29.39 13.83
C MET A 316 -12.42 27.94 14.15
N ALA A 317 -12.89 27.66 15.37
CA ALA A 317 -13.33 26.32 15.76
C ALA A 317 -14.54 25.86 14.93
N ILE A 318 -15.52 26.74 14.70
CA ILE A 318 -16.69 26.44 13.85
C ILE A 318 -16.24 26.13 12.43
N ALA A 319 -15.39 26.99 11.83
CA ALA A 319 -14.89 26.80 10.48
C ALA A 319 -14.12 25.47 10.34
N ALA A 320 -13.30 25.11 11.34
CA ALA A 320 -12.59 23.83 11.37
C ALA A 320 -13.57 22.64 11.45
N LEU A 321 -14.57 22.68 12.33
CA LEU A 321 -15.54 21.58 12.47
C LEU A 321 -16.42 21.41 11.22
N GLN A 322 -16.82 22.50 10.57
CA GLN A 322 -17.52 22.46 9.29
C GLN A 322 -16.64 21.85 8.19
N ALA A 323 -15.38 22.28 8.09
CA ALA A 323 -14.43 21.71 7.13
C ALA A 323 -14.23 20.20 7.37
N SER A 324 -14.13 19.79 8.64
CA SER A 324 -14.04 18.38 9.01
C SER A 324 -15.24 17.56 8.52
N GLU A 325 -16.46 18.08 8.69
CA GLU A 325 -17.67 17.43 8.21
C GLU A 325 -17.71 17.30 6.68
N GLU A 326 -17.29 18.33 5.95
CA GLU A 326 -17.22 18.29 4.49
C GLU A 326 -16.16 17.30 3.98
N PHE A 327 -14.98 17.24 4.60
CA PHE A 327 -13.98 16.22 4.27
C PHE A 327 -14.47 14.81 4.61
N LEU A 328 -15.26 14.63 5.68
CA LEU A 328 -15.86 13.34 6.02
C LEU A 328 -16.88 12.90 4.95
N LYS A 329 -17.67 13.84 4.41
CA LYS A 329 -18.60 13.59 3.29
C LYS A 329 -17.83 13.24 2.00
N GLU A 330 -16.77 13.98 1.69
CA GLU A 330 -15.91 13.68 0.55
C GLU A 330 -15.28 12.28 0.68
N SER A 331 -14.74 11.95 1.86
CA SER A 331 -14.16 10.64 2.17
C SER A 331 -15.13 9.49 1.84
N LYS A 332 -16.39 9.57 2.33
CA LYS A 332 -17.41 8.56 2.04
C LYS A 332 -17.63 8.37 0.54
N ARG A 333 -17.84 9.47 -0.19
CA ARG A 333 -18.06 9.44 -1.65
C ARG A 333 -16.87 8.84 -2.41
N VAL A 334 -15.65 9.18 -2.03
CA VAL A 334 -14.45 8.66 -2.69
C VAL A 334 -14.21 7.19 -2.33
N SER A 335 -14.50 6.78 -1.09
CA SER A 335 -14.46 5.37 -0.67
C SER A 335 -15.41 4.50 -1.51
N GLU A 336 -16.64 4.97 -1.74
CA GLU A 336 -17.60 4.29 -2.60
C GLU A 336 -17.07 4.13 -4.03
N ALA A 337 -16.49 5.20 -4.60
CA ALA A 337 -15.87 5.14 -5.92
C ALA A 337 -14.67 4.18 -5.98
N PHE A 338 -13.83 4.16 -4.95
CA PHE A 338 -12.71 3.21 -4.81
C PHE A 338 -13.22 1.76 -4.81
N HIS A 339 -14.25 1.48 -4.02
CA HIS A 339 -14.79 0.13 -3.88
C HIS A 339 -15.51 -0.35 -5.14
N ALA A 340 -16.17 0.56 -5.87
CA ALA A 340 -16.80 0.28 -7.16
C ALA A 340 -15.81 0.13 -8.32
N THR A 341 -14.60 0.70 -8.21
CA THR A 341 -13.57 0.60 -9.26
C THR A 341 -12.96 -0.81 -9.28
N PRO A 342 -12.89 -1.48 -10.46
CA PRO A 342 -12.27 -2.79 -10.60
C PRO A 342 -10.79 -2.85 -10.14
N PRO A 343 -10.34 -3.98 -9.56
CA PRO A 343 -11.19 -5.08 -9.10
C PRO A 343 -12.13 -4.61 -7.96
N THR A 344 -13.40 -5.01 -8.01
CA THR A 344 -14.39 -4.50 -7.04
C THR A 344 -14.06 -4.98 -5.63
N SER A 345 -14.38 -4.18 -4.63
CA SER A 345 -14.05 -4.49 -3.22
C SER A 345 -15.18 -4.03 -2.31
N ARG A 346 -15.10 -4.36 -1.02
CA ARG A 346 -16.06 -3.95 -0.01
C ARG A 346 -15.38 -3.17 1.09
N SER A 347 -16.12 -2.21 1.64
CA SER A 347 -15.71 -1.50 2.85
C SER A 347 -15.99 -2.40 4.06
N PRO A 348 -15.00 -2.69 4.91
CA PRO A 348 -15.24 -3.38 6.16
C PRO A 348 -16.00 -2.48 7.15
N THR A 349 -16.54 -3.07 8.21
CA THR A 349 -17.12 -2.29 9.31
C THR A 349 -16.09 -1.30 9.85
N PRO A 350 -16.42 0.01 9.94
CA PRO A 350 -15.48 1.01 10.45
C PRO A 350 -14.97 0.69 11.85
N PHE A 351 -13.69 0.94 12.08
CA PHE A 351 -13.04 0.83 13.39
C PHE A 351 -12.05 1.98 13.60
N GLY A 352 -11.51 2.11 14.81
CA GLY A 352 -10.46 3.09 15.13
C GLY A 352 -10.88 4.53 14.77
N THR A 353 -9.97 5.24 14.09
CA THR A 353 -10.16 6.63 13.66
C THR A 353 -11.43 6.81 12.84
N ALA A 354 -11.65 5.97 11.82
CA ALA A 354 -12.80 6.08 10.93
C ALA A 354 -14.14 5.97 11.68
N LYS A 355 -14.26 4.97 12.58
CA LYS A 355 -15.46 4.82 13.40
C LYS A 355 -15.69 6.05 14.28
N TYR A 356 -14.65 6.48 14.99
CA TYR A 356 -14.72 7.64 15.88
C TYR A 356 -15.18 8.90 15.13
N MET A 357 -14.61 9.14 13.95
CA MET A 357 -14.98 10.24 13.07
C MET A 357 -16.45 10.19 12.65
N PHE A 358 -16.94 9.04 12.19
CA PHE A 358 -18.35 8.88 11.80
C PHE A 358 -19.32 9.11 12.97
N ASP A 359 -18.93 8.73 14.18
CA ASP A 359 -19.77 8.84 15.36
C ASP A 359 -19.80 10.25 15.96
N LYS A 360 -18.69 11.01 15.83
CA LYS A 360 -18.47 12.28 16.55
C LYS A 360 -18.61 13.52 15.68
N ILE A 361 -17.98 13.57 14.51
CA ILE A 361 -17.92 14.80 13.69
C ILE A 361 -19.32 15.35 13.38
N PRO A 362 -20.31 14.57 12.89
CA PRO A 362 -21.63 15.13 12.55
C PRO A 362 -22.36 15.72 13.76
N LYS A 363 -22.19 15.11 14.95
CA LYS A 363 -22.87 15.56 16.18
C LYS A 363 -22.26 16.86 16.69
N ASP A 364 -20.93 16.93 16.71
CA ASP A 364 -20.22 18.07 17.26
C ASP A 364 -20.32 19.28 16.31
N ALA A 365 -20.21 19.08 14.99
CA ALA A 365 -20.40 20.12 13.99
C ALA A 365 -21.83 20.70 14.05
N SER A 366 -22.86 19.85 14.07
CA SER A 366 -24.25 20.30 14.15
C SER A 366 -24.57 21.03 15.46
N SER A 367 -24.09 20.51 16.60
CA SER A 367 -24.30 21.14 17.90
C SER A 367 -23.65 22.52 17.98
N LYS A 368 -22.46 22.70 17.42
CA LYS A 368 -21.71 23.96 17.46
C LYS A 368 -22.28 25.01 16.53
N VAL A 369 -22.79 24.63 15.37
CA VAL A 369 -23.52 25.57 14.49
C VAL A 369 -24.77 26.09 15.18
N ARG A 370 -25.54 25.22 15.84
CA ARG A 370 -26.77 25.62 16.55
C ARG A 370 -26.47 26.58 17.71
N ILE A 371 -25.54 26.23 18.60
CA ILE A 371 -25.17 27.05 19.76
C ILE A 371 -24.70 28.45 19.33
N ASN A 372 -23.94 28.55 18.23
CA ASN A 372 -23.46 29.85 17.77
C ASN A 372 -24.50 30.66 17.00
N GLN A 373 -25.45 30.03 16.29
CA GLN A 373 -26.60 30.75 15.72
C GLN A 373 -27.44 31.42 16.81
N ASP A 374 -27.52 30.80 17.99
CA ASP A 374 -28.25 31.32 19.15
C ASP A 374 -27.46 32.41 19.91
N LEU A 375 -26.12 32.43 19.81
CA LEU A 375 -25.24 33.34 20.58
C LEU A 375 -24.63 34.49 19.76
N TYR A 376 -24.37 34.27 18.47
CA TYR A 376 -23.71 35.19 17.55
C TYR A 376 -24.55 35.31 16.28
N ALA A 377 -25.24 36.43 16.15
CA ALA A 377 -26.00 36.76 14.94
C ALA A 377 -25.03 37.07 13.78
N GLN A 378 -24.41 36.04 13.19
CA GLN A 378 -23.63 36.19 11.97
C GLN A 378 -24.04 35.14 10.93
N GLU A 379 -24.19 35.64 9.71
CA GLU A 379 -24.51 34.94 8.47
C GLU A 379 -23.65 33.67 8.30
N LYS A 380 -24.16 32.72 7.51
CA LYS A 380 -23.43 31.54 7.02
C LYS A 380 -22.19 31.95 6.21
N VAL A 381 -21.17 32.50 6.83
CA VAL A 381 -19.86 32.66 6.23
C VAL A 381 -19.20 31.30 6.36
N ILE A 382 -19.28 30.50 5.31
CA ILE A 382 -18.38 29.36 5.12
C ILE A 382 -16.99 29.98 4.92
N GLY A 383 -16.33 30.31 6.04
CA GLY A 383 -14.99 30.85 6.02
C GLY A 383 -14.01 29.79 5.50
N THR A 384 -12.93 30.24 4.87
CA THR A 384 -11.80 29.37 4.56
C THR A 384 -11.38 28.62 5.83
N PRO A 385 -11.17 27.29 5.80
CA PRO A 385 -10.76 26.55 6.97
C PRO A 385 -9.48 27.14 7.57
N PRO A 386 -9.34 27.19 8.91
CA PRO A 386 -8.13 27.73 9.52
C PRO A 386 -6.90 26.87 9.13
N PRO A 387 -5.70 27.47 9.04
CA PRO A 387 -4.50 26.71 8.70
C PRO A 387 -4.24 25.62 9.74
N LEU A 388 -3.98 24.40 9.27
CA LEU A 388 -3.57 23.32 10.16
C LEU A 388 -2.15 23.56 10.69
N PRO A 389 -1.86 23.21 11.95
CA PRO A 389 -0.51 23.29 12.49
C PRO A 389 0.44 22.33 11.77
N ASP A 390 1.69 22.77 11.64
CA ASP A 390 2.75 22.03 10.98
C ASP A 390 3.59 21.22 11.99
N PHE A 391 3.55 19.89 11.90
CA PHE A 391 4.29 18.99 12.80
C PHE A 391 5.31 18.13 12.05
N ALA A 392 6.46 17.85 12.66
CA ALA A 392 7.41 16.90 12.11
C ALA A 392 6.82 15.49 12.05
N LEU A 393 7.17 14.76 10.99
CA LEU A 393 6.76 13.38 10.79
C LEU A 393 7.54 12.47 11.75
N ALA A 394 6.85 11.70 12.58
CA ALA A 394 7.47 10.84 13.58
C ALA A 394 7.84 9.45 13.05
N LEU A 395 7.07 8.90 12.10
CA LEU A 395 7.35 7.58 11.55
C LEU A 395 8.33 7.68 10.37
N MET A 396 9.36 6.85 10.41
CA MET A 396 10.31 6.68 9.31
C MET A 396 10.27 5.24 8.83
N PRO A 397 10.64 4.97 7.57
CA PRO A 397 10.86 3.59 7.13
C PRO A 397 11.78 2.85 8.12
N GLU A 398 11.50 1.56 8.35
CA GLU A 398 12.44 0.73 9.10
C GLU A 398 13.78 0.68 8.35
N ASP A 399 14.89 0.80 9.07
CA ASP A 399 16.21 0.69 8.46
C ASP A 399 16.38 -0.73 7.90
N TYR A 400 16.55 -0.81 6.59
CA TYR A 400 16.75 -2.08 5.89
C TYR A 400 17.90 -1.95 4.89
N ASP A 401 18.96 -2.71 5.17
CA ASP A 401 20.09 -2.88 4.27
C ASP A 401 19.93 -4.17 3.46
N LEU A 402 20.46 -4.16 2.23
CA LEU A 402 20.60 -5.40 1.47
C LEU A 402 21.45 -6.41 2.26
N PRO A 403 21.05 -7.69 2.33
CA PRO A 403 21.78 -8.67 3.11
C PRO A 403 23.18 -8.92 2.53
N PRO A 404 24.12 -9.44 3.35
CA PRO A 404 25.42 -9.87 2.84
C PRO A 404 25.25 -10.99 1.81
N LEU A 405 26.26 -11.15 0.94
CA LEU A 405 26.28 -12.20 -0.06
C LEU A 405 26.21 -13.59 0.58
N ASP A 406 25.54 -14.53 -0.10
CA ASP A 406 25.54 -15.93 0.31
C ASP A 406 26.99 -16.47 0.42
N PRO A 407 27.35 -17.19 1.50
CA PRO A 407 28.71 -17.69 1.70
C PRO A 407 29.27 -18.56 0.57
N LEU A 408 28.42 -19.11 -0.31
CA LEU A 408 28.88 -19.84 -1.49
C LEU A 408 29.71 -18.97 -2.44
N TRP A 409 29.44 -17.66 -2.53
CA TRP A 409 30.20 -16.74 -3.38
C TRP A 409 31.65 -16.58 -2.93
N ASN A 410 31.95 -16.73 -1.63
CA ASN A 410 33.32 -16.67 -1.11
C ASN A 410 34.20 -17.85 -1.57
N LYS A 411 33.60 -18.97 -1.99
CA LYS A 411 34.33 -20.13 -2.52
C LYS A 411 34.73 -19.94 -3.98
N GLU A 412 34.02 -19.10 -4.71
CA GLU A 412 34.26 -18.82 -6.11
C GLU A 412 35.41 -17.83 -6.30
N ASP A 413 35.50 -16.81 -5.45
CA ASP A 413 36.62 -15.85 -5.42
C ASP A 413 37.99 -16.51 -5.14
N ARG A 414 38.00 -17.72 -4.55
CA ARG A 414 39.24 -18.47 -4.29
C ARG A 414 39.67 -19.37 -5.47
N ARG A 415 38.84 -19.44 -6.52
CA ARG A 415 39.09 -20.29 -7.72
C ARG A 415 39.40 -19.47 -8.98
N GLN A 416 39.12 -18.17 -8.97
CA GLN A 416 39.69 -17.19 -9.90
C GLN A 416 41.08 -16.81 -9.40
#